data_AF-A0AA46AFG0-F1
#
_entry.id   AF-A0AA46AFG0-F1
#
_cell.length_a   1.000
_cell.length_b   1.000
_cell.length_c   1.000
_cell.angle_alpha   90.00
_cell.angle_beta   90.00
_cell.angle_gamma   90.00
#
_symmetry.space_group_name_H-M   'P 1'
#
loop_
_entity.id
_entity.type
_entity.pdbx_description
1 polymer ?
#
loop_
_entity_poly.entity_id
_entity_poly.type
_entity_poly.pdbx_seq_one_letter_code
_entity_poly.pdbx_strand_id
1 'polypeptide(L)'
;MKKLIAFSVVSALLITSCAETYRPSQTTYEGGLIGAVTGATAGAILTHDNKWKGGVIGGVLGAIAGATIAEISKRGAVEAVQSGRPVQYTSEDGRVVYRAEPIDNNQRTECKKVKETIIENGKVVKEQIKEVCESTKVENKY
;
A
#
# COMPACT_ATOMS: atom_id res chain seq x y z
N MET A 1 -11.02 -27.30 -26.55
CA MET A 1 -10.53 -25.90 -26.57
C MET A 1 -11.64 -24.86 -26.30
N LYS A 2 -12.79 -24.87 -27.01
CA LYS A 2 -13.90 -23.92 -26.76
C LYS A 2 -14.46 -23.95 -25.33
N LYS A 3 -14.54 -25.13 -24.70
CA LYS A 3 -14.99 -25.28 -23.30
C LYS A 3 -14.00 -24.75 -22.25
N LEU A 4 -12.70 -24.75 -22.55
CA LEU A 4 -11.66 -24.19 -21.66
C LEU A 4 -11.61 -22.67 -21.74
N ILE A 5 -11.84 -22.10 -22.92
CA ILE A 5 -11.95 -20.65 -23.12
C ILE A 5 -13.17 -20.12 -22.36
N ALA A 6 -14.33 -20.79 -22.49
CA ALA A 6 -15.55 -20.42 -21.77
C ALA A 6 -15.37 -20.47 -20.24
N PHE A 7 -14.66 -21.47 -19.72
CA PHE A 7 -14.38 -21.58 -18.28
C PHE A 7 -13.44 -20.48 -17.78
N SER A 8 -12.41 -20.12 -18.57
CA SER A 8 -11.49 -19.03 -18.23
C SER A 8 -12.17 -17.64 -18.25
N VAL A 9 -13.10 -17.43 -19.19
CA VAL A 9 -13.84 -16.17 -19.33
C VAL A 9 -14.82 -16.02 -18.17
N VAL A 10 -15.59 -17.07 -17.83
CA VAL A 10 -16.49 -17.04 -16.67
C VAL A 10 -15.71 -16.83 -15.37
N SER A 11 -14.56 -17.47 -15.21
CA SER A 11 -13.71 -17.25 -14.03
C SER A 11 -13.16 -15.83 -13.96
N ALA A 12 -12.82 -15.20 -15.08
CA ALA A 12 -12.38 -13.81 -15.11
C ALA A 12 -13.50 -12.81 -14.75
N LEU A 13 -14.74 -13.07 -15.21
CA LEU A 13 -15.90 -12.24 -14.87
C LEU A 13 -16.31 -12.33 -13.39
N LEU A 14 -16.03 -13.45 -12.72
CA LEU A 14 -16.29 -13.61 -11.29
C LEU A 14 -15.28 -12.85 -10.41
N ILE A 15 -14.09 -12.52 -10.92
CA ILE A 15 -13.09 -11.75 -10.15
C ILE A 15 -13.39 -10.24 -10.26
N THR A 16 -14.01 -9.78 -11.35
CA THR A 16 -14.36 -8.37 -11.55
C THR A 16 -15.55 -7.92 -10.72
N SER A 17 -16.46 -8.82 -10.33
CA SER A 17 -17.59 -8.46 -9.45
C SER A 17 -17.17 -8.11 -8.02
N CYS A 18 -16.01 -8.56 -7.57
CA CYS A 18 -15.42 -8.12 -6.30
C CYS A 18 -14.65 -6.79 -6.41
N ALA A 19 -14.45 -6.26 -7.63
CA ALA A 19 -13.61 -5.08 -7.88
C ALA A 19 -14.42 -3.77 -7.96
N GLU A 20 -15.76 -3.80 -7.88
CA GLU A 20 -16.59 -2.65 -8.27
C GLU A 20 -16.61 -1.44 -7.31
N THR A 21 -15.88 -1.45 -6.18
CA THR A 21 -15.90 -0.30 -5.25
C THR A 21 -14.56 0.02 -4.58
N TYR A 22 -13.42 -0.35 -5.18
CA TYR A 22 -12.13 0.13 -4.67
C TYR A 22 -11.61 1.25 -5.55
N ARG A 23 -11.92 2.51 -5.22
CA ARG A 23 -11.18 3.67 -5.74
C ARG A 23 -9.86 3.73 -4.96
N PRO A 24 -8.73 3.25 -5.50
CA PRO A 24 -7.49 3.25 -4.75
C PRO A 24 -7.15 4.68 -4.37
N SER A 25 -6.78 4.87 -3.11
CA SER A 25 -6.25 6.16 -2.68
C SER A 25 -4.98 6.49 -3.47
N GLN A 26 -4.66 7.77 -3.65
CA GLN A 26 -3.45 8.17 -4.38
C GLN A 26 -2.20 7.49 -3.81
N THR A 27 -2.11 7.37 -2.48
CA THR A 27 -1.02 6.64 -1.81
C THR A 27 -1.03 5.15 -2.12
N THR A 28 -2.21 4.51 -2.18
CA THR A 28 -2.33 3.09 -2.57
C THR A 28 -1.86 2.87 -4.00
N TYR A 29 -2.24 3.76 -4.92
CA TYR A 29 -1.81 3.70 -6.31
C TYR A 29 -0.30 3.92 -6.45
N GLU A 30 0.25 4.91 -5.75
CA GLU A 30 1.69 5.20 -5.74
C GLU A 30 2.49 4.02 -5.16
N GLY A 31 2.03 3.46 -4.04
CA GLY A 31 2.61 2.25 -3.45
C GLY A 31 2.53 1.06 -4.39
N GLY A 32 1.39 0.85 -5.05
CA GLY A 32 1.22 -0.20 -6.04
C GLY A 32 2.11 -0.02 -7.26
N LEU A 33 2.28 1.21 -7.74
CA LEU A 33 3.17 1.49 -8.88
C LEU A 33 4.63 1.24 -8.51
N ILE A 34 5.08 1.76 -7.37
CA ILE A 34 6.46 1.53 -6.88
C ILE A 34 6.70 0.04 -6.65
N GLY A 35 5.73 -0.64 -6.05
CA GLY A 35 5.77 -2.08 -5.84
C GLY A 35 5.82 -2.85 -7.15
N ALA A 36 5.04 -2.44 -8.16
CA ALA A 36 5.04 -3.07 -9.47
C ALA A 36 6.38 -2.94 -10.18
N VAL A 37 6.96 -1.73 -10.19
CA VAL A 37 8.26 -1.49 -10.83
C VAL A 37 9.37 -2.27 -10.12
N THR A 38 9.38 -2.22 -8.79
CA THR A 38 10.38 -2.94 -7.97
C THR A 38 10.25 -4.45 -8.14
N GLY A 39 9.03 -4.97 -8.05
CA GLY A 39 8.73 -6.39 -8.20
C GLY A 39 9.01 -6.90 -9.62
N ALA A 40 8.70 -6.11 -10.65
CA ALA A 40 9.02 -6.48 -12.03
C ALA A 40 10.51 -6.53 -12.29
N THR A 41 11.26 -5.57 -11.75
CA THR A 41 12.71 -5.54 -11.85
C THR A 41 13.32 -6.75 -11.15
N ALA A 42 12.89 -7.04 -9.91
CA ALA A 42 13.35 -8.20 -9.17
C ALA A 42 12.99 -9.52 -9.88
N GLY A 43 11.73 -9.66 -10.33
CA GLY A 43 11.26 -10.87 -11.00
C GLY A 43 11.97 -11.13 -12.34
N ALA A 44 12.29 -10.08 -13.10
CA ALA A 44 13.05 -10.18 -14.33
C ALA A 44 14.51 -10.59 -14.10
N ILE A 45 15.11 -10.20 -12.97
CA ILE A 45 16.49 -10.60 -12.60
C ILE A 45 16.51 -12.05 -12.11
N LEU A 46 15.55 -12.46 -11.30
CA LEU A 46 15.50 -13.81 -10.71
C LEU A 46 15.21 -14.90 -11.76
N THR A 47 14.48 -14.58 -12.82
CA THR A 47 14.09 -15.56 -13.84
C THR A 47 15.09 -15.58 -14.99
N HIS A 48 15.88 -16.65 -15.10
CA HIS A 48 16.97 -16.73 -16.07
C HIS A 48 16.47 -17.09 -17.47
N ASP A 49 15.48 -17.98 -17.55
CA ASP A 49 14.94 -18.55 -18.79
C ASP A 49 14.01 -17.58 -19.52
N ASN A 50 13.14 -16.85 -18.80
CA ASN A 50 12.30 -15.82 -19.40
C ASN A 50 12.10 -14.63 -18.46
N LYS A 51 13.00 -13.64 -18.60
CA LYS A 51 12.99 -12.39 -17.83
C LYS A 51 11.67 -11.62 -17.96
N TRP A 52 11.03 -11.66 -19.13
CA TRP A 52 9.76 -10.96 -19.34
C TRP A 52 8.63 -11.59 -18.52
N LYS A 53 8.54 -12.93 -18.52
CA LYS A 53 7.59 -13.66 -17.68
C LYS A 53 7.85 -13.38 -16.19
N GLY A 54 9.11 -13.44 -15.78
CA GLY A 54 9.53 -13.10 -14.42
C GLY A 54 9.13 -11.69 -14.01
N GLY A 55 9.35 -10.72 -14.89
CA GLY A 55 9.00 -9.32 -14.66
C GLY A 55 7.49 -9.06 -14.60
N VAL A 56 6.69 -9.70 -15.44
CA VAL A 56 5.23 -9.56 -15.37
C VAL A 56 4.69 -10.14 -14.04
N ILE A 57 5.12 -11.34 -13.66
CA ILE A 57 4.67 -11.98 -12.41
C ILE A 57 5.15 -11.16 -11.21
N GLY A 58 6.43 -10.80 -11.19
CA GLY A 58 7.00 -9.96 -10.14
C GLY A 58 6.33 -8.60 -10.05
N GLY A 59 5.96 -8.00 -11.18
CA GLY A 59 5.26 -6.72 -11.23
C GLY A 59 3.84 -6.80 -10.66
N VAL A 60 3.08 -7.84 -11.00
CA VAL A 60 1.73 -8.02 -10.42
C VAL A 60 1.80 -8.26 -8.92
N LEU A 61 2.69 -9.15 -8.46
CA LEU A 61 2.86 -9.44 -7.03
C LEU A 61 3.35 -8.20 -6.27
N GLY A 62 4.34 -7.51 -6.84
CA GLY A 62 4.86 -6.26 -6.30
C GLY A 62 3.81 -5.16 -6.22
N ALA A 63 2.93 -5.05 -7.23
CA ALA A 63 1.85 -4.08 -7.23
C ALA A 63 0.87 -4.30 -6.08
N ILE A 64 0.47 -5.56 -5.87
CA ILE A 64 -0.44 -5.93 -4.79
C ILE A 64 0.21 -5.63 -3.43
N ALA A 65 1.45 -6.08 -3.22
CA ALA A 65 2.17 -5.86 -1.98
C ALA A 65 2.43 -4.36 -1.70
N GLY A 66 2.84 -3.60 -2.71
CA GLY A 66 3.08 -2.16 -2.57
C GLY A 66 1.80 -1.38 -2.27
N ALA A 67 0.68 -1.76 -2.89
CA ALA A 67 -0.62 -1.14 -2.64
C ALA A 67 -1.11 -1.40 -1.20
N THR A 68 -1.01 -2.64 -0.71
CA THR A 68 -1.45 -2.99 0.65
C THR A 68 -0.59 -2.30 1.71
N ILE A 69 0.74 -2.26 1.56
CA ILE A 69 1.62 -1.56 2.49
C ILE A 69 1.29 -0.06 2.54
N ALA A 70 1.06 0.57 1.39
CA ALA A 70 0.72 1.98 1.34
C ALA A 70 -0.65 2.29 1.96
N GLU A 71 -1.62 1.39 1.82
CA GLU A 71 -2.92 1.49 2.50
C GLU A 71 -2.77 1.39 4.02
N ILE A 72 -1.96 0.45 4.53
CA ILE A 72 -1.69 0.31 5.97
C ILE A 72 -1.00 1.56 6.52
N SER A 73 0.03 2.08 5.83
CA SER A 73 0.69 3.35 6.19
C SER A 73 -0.30 4.51 6.23
N LYS A 74 -1.18 4.64 5.22
CA LYS A 74 -2.23 5.66 5.22
C LYS A 74 -3.15 5.51 6.42
N ARG A 75 -3.63 4.30 6.70
CA ARG A 75 -4.56 4.02 7.80
C ARG A 75 -3.93 4.34 9.15
N GLY A 76 -2.68 3.92 9.37
CA GLY A 76 -1.94 4.23 10.60
C GLY A 76 -1.71 5.72 10.82
N ALA A 77 -1.39 6.47 9.76
CA ALA A 77 -1.24 7.91 9.85
C ALA A 77 -2.55 8.61 10.22
N VAL A 78 -3.67 8.20 9.61
CA VAL A 78 -5.00 8.74 9.93
C VAL A 78 -5.40 8.39 11.37
N GLU A 79 -5.18 7.14 11.80
CA GLU A 79 -5.52 6.68 13.14
C GLU A 79 -4.73 7.43 14.22
N ALA A 80 -3.43 7.67 14.02
CA ALA A 80 -2.61 8.45 14.94
C ALA A 80 -3.14 9.88 15.12
N VAL A 81 -3.62 10.48 14.02
CA VAL A 81 -4.17 11.84 13.98
C VAL A 81 -5.54 11.95 14.62
N GLN A 82 -6.41 10.95 14.37
CA GLN A 82 -7.77 10.91 14.90
C GLN A 82 -7.79 10.60 16.39
N SER A 83 -6.96 9.64 16.82
CA SER A 83 -6.86 9.26 18.23
C SER A 83 -6.00 10.21 19.06
N GLY A 84 -5.16 11.03 18.42
CA GLY A 84 -4.18 11.87 19.10
C GLY A 84 -3.12 11.06 19.87
N ARG A 85 -2.91 9.79 19.49
CA ARG A 85 -2.00 8.87 20.15
C ARG A 85 -1.07 8.22 19.13
N PRO A 86 0.16 7.87 19.51
CA PRO A 86 1.06 7.14 18.62
C PRO A 86 0.51 5.73 18.35
N VAL A 87 0.57 5.29 17.09
CA VAL A 87 0.25 3.91 16.70
C VAL A 87 1.52 3.18 16.27
N GLN A 88 1.58 1.89 16.56
CA GLN A 88 2.71 1.03 16.20
C GLN A 88 2.18 -0.30 15.66
N TYR A 89 2.61 -0.67 14.46
CA TYR A 89 2.37 -1.99 13.89
C TYR A 89 3.70 -2.73 13.79
N THR A 90 3.72 -3.97 14.27
CA THR A 90 4.91 -4.82 14.23
C THR A 90 4.59 -6.04 13.38
N SER A 91 5.50 -6.39 12.48
CA SER A 91 5.41 -7.63 11.71
C SER A 91 5.40 -8.84 12.65
N GLU A 92 4.78 -9.93 12.23
CA GLU A 92 4.68 -11.17 13.01
C GLU A 92 6.07 -11.73 13.38
N ASP A 93 7.06 -11.54 12.50
CA ASP A 93 8.45 -11.93 12.73
C ASP A 93 9.26 -10.93 13.56
N GLY A 94 8.65 -9.81 13.99
CA GLY A 94 9.27 -8.76 14.78
C GLY A 94 10.34 -7.94 14.05
N ARG A 95 10.61 -8.21 12.77
CA ARG A 95 11.72 -7.56 12.05
C ARG A 95 11.39 -6.16 11.57
N VAL A 96 10.12 -5.92 11.26
CA VAL A 96 9.62 -4.63 10.76
C VAL A 96 8.71 -4.00 11.80
N VAL A 97 9.04 -2.77 12.17
CA VAL A 97 8.23 -1.95 13.07
C VAL A 97 7.86 -0.67 12.35
N TYR A 98 6.56 -0.50 12.12
CA TYR A 98 5.94 0.73 11.66
C TYR A 98 5.49 1.55 12.87
N ARG A 99 5.84 2.84 12.92
CA ARG A 99 5.45 3.76 13.97
C ARG A 99 4.96 5.06 13.37
N ALA A 100 3.81 5.54 13.84
CA ALA A 100 3.23 6.82 13.45
C ALA A 100 2.89 7.63 14.70
N GLU A 101 3.58 8.76 14.88
CA GLU A 101 3.42 9.63 16.05
C GLU A 101 2.78 10.96 15.61
N PRO A 102 1.68 11.40 16.23
CA PRO A 102 1.09 12.70 15.91
C PRO A 102 2.05 13.81 16.35
N ILE A 103 2.28 14.78 15.48
CA ILE A 103 3.03 15.99 15.79
C ILE A 103 2.00 17.10 16.02
N ASP A 104 1.97 17.64 17.23
CA ASP A 104 1.27 18.89 17.52
C ASP A 104 1.87 20.00 16.65
N ASN A 105 1.13 20.45 15.63
CA ASN A 105 1.57 21.54 14.79
C ASN A 105 0.50 22.64 14.72
N ASN A 106 1.04 23.84 14.63
CA ASN A 106 0.48 25.15 14.84
C ASN A 106 -0.75 25.41 13.95
N GLN A 107 -1.67 26.21 14.49
CA GLN A 107 -3.05 26.48 14.07
C GLN A 107 -3.23 27.18 12.69
N ARG A 108 -2.26 27.06 11.77
CA ARG A 108 -2.28 27.74 10.45
C ARG A 108 -2.63 26.84 9.26
N THR A 109 -2.71 25.53 9.44
CA THR A 109 -3.11 24.59 8.38
C THR A 109 -4.19 23.67 8.92
N GLU A 110 -5.27 23.45 8.18
CA GLU A 110 -6.35 22.47 8.50
C GLU A 110 -5.88 21.00 8.48
N CYS A 111 -4.57 20.77 8.36
CA CYS A 111 -3.93 19.47 8.26
C CYS A 111 -3.11 19.20 9.51
N LYS A 112 -3.29 18.00 10.08
CA LYS A 112 -2.50 17.50 11.19
C LYS A 112 -1.27 16.75 10.65
N LYS A 113 -0.13 16.84 11.34
CA LYS A 113 1.13 16.22 10.90
C LYS A 113 1.40 14.95 11.69
N VAL A 114 2.02 13.97 11.04
CA VAL A 114 2.43 12.70 11.64
C VAL A 114 3.87 12.43 11.29
N LYS A 115 4.65 12.06 12.30
CA LYS A 115 5.98 11.48 12.10
C LYS A 115 5.83 9.99 11.83
N GLU A 116 6.11 9.57 10.62
CA GLU A 116 6.16 8.16 10.23
C GLU A 116 7.60 7.67 10.33
N THR A 117 7.82 6.57 11.05
CA THR A 117 9.12 5.93 11.20
C THR A 117 8.97 4.44 10.91
N ILE A 118 9.76 3.94 9.97
CA ILE A 118 9.85 2.52 9.64
C ILE A 118 11.22 2.02 10.08
N ILE A 119 11.20 1.00 10.92
CA ILE A 119 12.38 0.37 11.49
C ILE A 119 12.43 -1.06 10.94
N GLU A 120 13.52 -1.41 10.28
CA GLU A 120 13.80 -2.79 9.83
C GLU A 120 15.06 -3.30 10.52
N ASN A 121 14.99 -4.48 11.13
CA ASN A 121 16.11 -5.11 11.84
C ASN A 121 16.78 -4.15 12.85
N GLY A 122 15.98 -3.34 13.55
CA GLY A 122 16.45 -2.36 14.53
C GLY A 122 17.06 -1.09 13.95
N LYS A 123 17.09 -0.92 12.62
CA LYS A 123 17.59 0.30 11.96
C LYS A 123 16.43 1.10 11.38
N VAL A 124 16.44 2.42 11.60
CA VAL A 124 15.49 3.33 10.93
C VAL A 124 15.82 3.34 9.44
N VAL A 125 14.93 2.78 8.63
CA VAL A 125 15.06 2.74 7.17
C VAL A 125 14.33 3.89 6.49
N LYS A 126 13.32 4.44 7.15
CA LYS A 126 12.54 5.56 6.63
C LYS A 126 11.99 6.40 7.78
N GLU A 127 12.24 7.69 7.73
CA GLU A 127 11.66 8.67 8.66
C GLU A 127 11.13 9.85 7.82
N GLN A 128 9.84 10.15 7.93
CA GLN A 128 9.22 11.23 7.15
C GLN A 128 8.06 11.88 7.91
N ILE A 129 7.81 13.16 7.62
CA ILE A 129 6.64 13.89 8.13
C ILE A 129 5.54 13.85 7.07
N LYS A 130 4.39 13.28 7.42
CA LYS A 130 3.22 13.17 6.54
C LYS A 130 2.13 14.10 7.03
N GLU A 131 1.52 14.83 6.10
CA GLU A 131 0.35 15.67 6.37
C GLU A 131 -0.94 14.87 6.12
N VAL A 132 -1.83 14.91 7.09
CA VAL A 132 -3.16 14.30 7.03
C VAL A 132 -4.18 15.43 7.16
N CYS A 133 -4.77 15.80 6.02
CA CYS A 133 -5.82 16.81 5.95
C CYS A 133 -7.20 16.15 6.07
N GLU A 134 -8.07 16.72 6.90
CA GLU A 134 -9.44 16.24 7.15
C GLU A 134 -10.31 16.25 5.87
N SER A 135 -9.91 17.03 4.86
CA SER A 135 -10.56 17.12 3.54
C SER A 135 -10.37 15.91 2.62
N THR A 136 -9.62 14.88 3.02
CA THR A 136 -9.83 13.55 2.40
C THR A 136 -11.12 12.97 2.97
N LYS A 137 -12.27 13.57 2.61
CA LYS A 137 -13.59 12.98 2.84
C LYS A 137 -13.52 11.56 2.31
N VAL A 138 -13.62 10.59 3.21
CA VAL A 138 -14.21 9.30 2.88
C VAL A 138 -15.57 9.68 2.29
N GLU A 139 -15.74 9.46 0.99
CA GLU A 139 -17.02 9.66 0.32
C GLU A 139 -17.98 8.66 0.98
N ASN A 140 -18.64 9.08 2.06
CA ASN A 140 -19.83 8.43 2.58
C ASN A 140 -20.83 8.50 1.43
N LYS A 141 -21.06 7.38 0.77
CA LYS A 141 -22.16 7.23 -0.17
C LYS A 141 -23.16 6.26 0.40
N TYR A 142 -24.36 6.80 0.58
CA TYR A 142 -25.63 6.14 0.86
C TYR A 142 -25.95 5.07 -0.20
#